data_AF-A0A813KLP3-F1
#
_entry.id   AF-A0A813KLP3-F1
#
_cell.length_a   1.000
_cell.length_b   1.000
_cell.length_c   1.000
_cell.angle_alpha   90.00
_cell.angle_beta   90.00
_cell.angle_gamma   90.00
#
_symmetry.space_group_name_H-M   'P 1'
#
loop_
_entity.id
_entity.type
_entity.pdbx_description
1 polymer ?
#
loop_
_entity_poly.entity_id
_entity_poly.type
_entity_poly.pdbx_seq_one_letter_code
_entity_poly.pdbx_strand_id
1 'polypeptide(L)'
;NYEVVGGYLSPVHASYGKSSLAPAEHRLGMLHAAVEDSDWLMADGWECSCQEQWTRTALVLARFAEELSKVEVSVGDAPPETGLIRTVMLCGGDVLEGFAKVKPDGEALWSDEDLEVILGQNGVVCIERDGADLDAFVESHPVLRQRAEHITMVRPRVHTGISSTVVRQHLAAGESIRYLVPEGVRSYINEHRLHELPNWRR
;
A
#
# COMPACT_ATOMS: atom_id res chain seq x y z
N ASN A 1 -9.73 -3.20 -20.78
CA ASN A 1 -10.48 -3.63 -19.58
C ASN A 1 -9.60 -4.55 -18.78
N TYR A 2 -9.42 -4.27 -17.50
CA TYR A 2 -8.70 -5.13 -16.55
C TYR A 2 -9.71 -5.87 -15.67
N GLU A 3 -9.33 -7.04 -15.20
CA GLU A 3 -10.03 -7.80 -14.18
C GLU A 3 -9.14 -7.88 -12.94
N VAL A 4 -9.67 -7.49 -11.78
CA VAL A 4 -8.94 -7.58 -10.52
C VAL A 4 -9.07 -9.01 -9.99
N VAL A 5 -7.97 -9.75 -10.00
CA VAL A 5 -7.93 -11.16 -9.57
C VAL A 5 -7.46 -11.35 -8.13
N GLY A 6 -6.96 -10.30 -7.48
CA GLY A 6 -6.50 -10.34 -6.09
C GLY A 6 -5.82 -9.04 -5.65
N GLY A 7 -5.52 -8.92 -4.36
CA GLY A 7 -4.80 -7.80 -3.78
C GLY A 7 -3.98 -8.20 -2.57
N TYR A 8 -2.81 -7.59 -2.41
CA TYR A 8 -1.87 -7.88 -1.32
C TYR A 8 -1.59 -6.63 -0.49
N LEU A 9 -1.72 -6.75 0.84
CA LEU A 9 -1.30 -5.76 1.81
C LEU A 9 0.10 -6.14 2.33
N SER A 10 1.12 -5.37 1.93
CA SER A 10 2.51 -5.53 2.40
C SER A 10 2.84 -4.47 3.46
N PRO A 11 2.91 -4.83 4.76
CA PRO A 11 3.30 -3.89 5.78
C PRO A 11 4.81 -3.60 5.69
N VAL A 12 5.18 -2.32 5.86
CA VAL A 12 6.58 -1.87 5.76
C VAL A 12 7.52 -2.56 6.76
N HIS A 13 8.82 -2.69 6.48
CA HIS A 13 9.79 -3.15 7.49
C HIS A 13 9.94 -2.19 8.70
N ALA A 14 10.30 -2.74 9.87
CA ALA A 14 10.43 -1.95 11.11
C ALA A 14 11.53 -0.86 11.04
N SER A 15 12.60 -1.13 10.30
CA SER A 15 13.72 -0.18 10.12
C SER A 15 13.36 1.03 9.25
N TYR A 16 12.14 1.12 8.72
CA TYR A 16 11.62 2.37 8.12
C TYR A 16 11.67 3.54 9.11
N GLY A 17 11.67 3.26 10.43
CA GLY A 17 12.06 4.24 11.43
C GLY A 17 10.98 5.26 11.79
N LYS A 18 9.73 5.05 11.36
CA LYS A 18 8.60 5.89 11.79
C LYS A 18 8.39 5.71 13.30
N SER A 19 8.44 6.81 14.05
CA SER A 19 8.41 6.79 15.52
C SER A 19 7.19 6.09 16.11
N SER A 20 6.03 6.17 15.45
CA SER A 20 4.76 5.56 15.88
C SER A 20 4.55 4.12 15.38
N LEU A 21 5.57 3.49 14.76
CA LEU A 21 5.42 2.20 14.10
C LEU A 21 5.39 1.05 15.11
N ALA A 22 4.29 0.31 15.18
CA ALA A 22 4.22 -0.90 15.99
C ALA A 22 5.16 -2.00 15.46
N PRO A 23 5.57 -2.96 16.31
CA PRO A 23 6.32 -4.14 15.89
C PRO A 23 5.71 -4.82 14.65
N ALA A 24 6.57 -5.38 13.79
CA ALA A 24 6.16 -6.00 12.54
C ALA A 24 5.13 -7.12 12.75
N GLU A 25 5.34 -7.97 13.77
CA GLU A 25 4.43 -9.05 14.14
C GLU A 25 2.99 -8.56 14.37
N HIS A 26 2.82 -7.44 15.05
CA HIS A 26 1.50 -6.91 15.38
C HIS A 26 0.85 -6.25 14.17
N ARG A 27 1.63 -5.60 13.31
CA ARG A 27 1.09 -5.02 12.07
C ARG A 27 0.63 -6.10 11.12
N LEU A 28 1.41 -7.17 10.97
CA LEU A 28 1.04 -8.32 10.15
C LEU A 28 -0.16 -9.07 10.75
N GLY A 29 -0.19 -9.28 12.07
CA GLY A 29 -1.33 -9.89 12.77
C GLY A 29 -2.62 -9.09 12.61
N MET A 30 -2.55 -7.76 12.74
CA MET A 30 -3.69 -6.88 12.44
C MET A 30 -4.11 -6.96 10.97
N LEU A 31 -3.18 -7.05 10.02
CA LEU A 31 -3.54 -7.20 8.60
C LEU A 31 -4.25 -8.53 8.34
N HIS A 32 -3.77 -9.64 8.89
CA HIS A 32 -4.46 -10.92 8.79
C HIS A 32 -5.88 -10.85 9.36
N ALA A 33 -6.07 -10.23 10.52
CA ALA A 33 -7.39 -10.02 11.12
C ALA A 33 -8.27 -9.03 10.34
N ALA A 34 -7.68 -8.16 9.50
CA ALA A 34 -8.40 -7.20 8.67
C ALA A 34 -8.93 -7.80 7.37
N VAL A 35 -8.28 -8.87 6.87
CA VAL A 35 -8.62 -9.53 5.60
C VAL A 35 -9.22 -10.92 5.79
N GLU A 36 -9.46 -11.34 7.03
CA GLU A 36 -9.96 -12.68 7.37
C GLU A 36 -11.28 -13.02 6.66
N ASP A 37 -12.16 -12.02 6.47
CA ASP A 37 -13.45 -12.16 5.80
C ASP A 37 -13.42 -11.76 4.31
N SER A 38 -12.24 -11.48 3.76
CA SER A 38 -12.06 -11.13 2.34
C SER A 38 -11.81 -12.36 1.48
N ASP A 39 -12.42 -12.41 0.31
CA ASP A 39 -12.24 -13.46 -0.70
C ASP A 39 -11.14 -13.14 -1.73
N TRP A 40 -10.62 -11.91 -1.76
CA TRP A 40 -9.64 -11.45 -2.75
C TRP A 40 -8.45 -10.66 -2.19
N LEU A 41 -8.50 -10.25 -0.91
CA LEU A 41 -7.41 -9.53 -0.25
C LEU A 41 -6.61 -10.46 0.65
N MET A 42 -5.28 -10.35 0.58
CA MET A 42 -4.33 -11.12 1.36
C MET A 42 -3.34 -10.20 2.06
N ALA A 43 -2.74 -10.67 3.15
CA ALA A 43 -1.60 -10.03 3.78
C ALA A 43 -0.32 -10.77 3.41
N ASP A 44 0.73 -10.04 3.03
CA ASP A 44 2.05 -10.59 2.69
C ASP A 44 3.09 -10.04 3.66
N GLY A 45 3.72 -10.93 4.43
CA GLY A 45 4.71 -10.56 5.45
C GLY A 45 6.15 -10.48 4.95
N TRP A 46 6.40 -10.61 3.65
CA TRP A 46 7.75 -10.76 3.12
C TRP A 46 8.64 -9.56 3.46
N GLU A 47 8.13 -8.34 3.24
CA GLU A 47 8.88 -7.12 3.52
C GLU A 47 9.15 -6.94 5.02
N CYS A 48 8.13 -7.14 5.87
CA CYS A 48 8.27 -6.84 7.30
C CYS A 48 8.95 -7.93 8.13
N SER A 49 8.92 -9.18 7.68
CA SER A 49 9.29 -10.33 8.49
C SER A 49 10.36 -11.22 7.85
N CYS A 50 10.55 -11.15 6.53
CA CYS A 50 11.58 -11.96 5.85
C CYS A 50 12.81 -11.16 5.44
N GLN A 51 12.74 -9.83 5.42
CA GLN A 51 13.87 -8.96 5.11
C GLN A 51 14.63 -8.56 6.39
N GLU A 52 15.95 -8.43 6.29
CA GLU A 52 16.79 -7.97 7.41
C GLU A 52 16.72 -6.45 7.62
N GLN A 53 16.35 -5.71 6.57
CA GLN A 53 16.30 -4.25 6.56
C GLN A 53 15.17 -3.73 5.66
N TRP A 54 14.92 -2.42 5.74
CA TRP A 54 13.93 -1.74 4.93
C TRP A 54 14.22 -1.92 3.45
N THR A 55 13.15 -2.18 2.71
CA THR A 55 13.20 -2.48 1.29
C THR A 55 12.48 -1.39 0.51
N ARG A 56 13.08 -0.97 -0.61
CA ARG A 56 12.44 -0.02 -1.54
C ARG A 56 11.16 -0.63 -2.10
N THR A 57 10.10 0.17 -2.24
CA THR A 57 8.81 -0.28 -2.80
C THR A 57 8.95 -0.92 -4.18
N ALA A 58 9.86 -0.40 -5.01
CA ALA A 58 10.15 -0.96 -6.33
C ALA A 58 10.60 -2.43 -6.26
N LEU A 59 11.41 -2.79 -5.27
CA LEU A 59 11.88 -4.17 -5.09
C LEU A 59 10.77 -5.09 -4.60
N VAL A 60 9.89 -4.60 -3.70
CA VAL A 60 8.70 -5.34 -3.27
C VAL A 60 7.79 -5.61 -4.47
N LEU A 61 7.54 -4.58 -5.30
CA LEU A 61 6.69 -4.68 -6.49
C LEU A 61 7.29 -5.60 -7.55
N ALA A 62 8.60 -5.53 -7.79
CA ALA A 62 9.32 -6.42 -8.70
C ALA A 62 9.20 -7.89 -8.27
N ARG A 63 9.31 -8.18 -6.96
CA ARG A 63 9.11 -9.52 -6.42
C ARG A 63 7.68 -10.02 -6.64
N PHE A 64 6.66 -9.19 -6.42
CA PHE A 64 5.29 -9.57 -6.76
C PHE A 64 5.10 -9.83 -8.26
N ALA A 65 5.65 -8.98 -9.12
CA ALA A 65 5.58 -9.16 -10.57
C ALA A 65 6.26 -10.47 -11.01
N GLU A 66 7.42 -10.80 -10.44
CA GLU A 66 8.12 -12.05 -10.73
C GLU A 66 7.29 -13.27 -10.30
N GLU A 67 6.78 -13.27 -9.06
CA GLU A 67 5.99 -14.40 -8.55
C GLU A 67 4.67 -14.57 -9.31
N LEU A 68 3.97 -13.48 -9.60
CA LEU A 68 2.70 -13.51 -10.33
C LEU A 68 2.87 -13.85 -11.81
N SER A 69 4.04 -13.57 -12.41
CA SER A 69 4.33 -13.98 -13.79
C SER A 69 4.33 -15.51 -13.97
N LYS A 70 4.60 -16.26 -12.90
CA LYS A 70 4.67 -17.73 -12.88
C LYS A 70 3.28 -18.38 -12.77
N VAL A 71 2.24 -17.59 -12.50
CA VAL A 71 0.87 -18.09 -12.34
C VAL A 71 0.24 -18.35 -13.70
N GLU A 72 -0.26 -19.57 -13.90
CA GLU A 72 -1.03 -19.95 -15.07
C GLU A 72 -2.47 -19.44 -14.96
N VAL A 73 -2.91 -18.66 -15.95
CA VAL A 73 -4.27 -18.13 -16.03
C VAL A 73 -4.98 -18.77 -17.21
N SER A 74 -6.17 -19.31 -16.97
CA SER A 74 -7.05 -19.85 -18.03
C SER A 74 -8.12 -18.82 -18.36
N VAL A 75 -8.22 -18.44 -19.63
CA VAL A 75 -9.23 -17.49 -20.12
C VAL A 75 -10.19 -18.23 -21.06
N GLY A 76 -11.38 -18.56 -20.56
CA GLY A 76 -12.36 -19.37 -21.29
C GLY A 76 -11.88 -20.80 -21.52
N ASP A 77 -12.02 -21.31 -22.75
CA ASP A 77 -11.58 -22.67 -23.14
C ASP A 77 -10.12 -22.72 -23.65
N ALA A 78 -9.38 -21.61 -23.59
CA ALA A 78 -7.99 -21.56 -24.02
C ALA A 78 -7.07 -22.33 -23.05
N PRO A 79 -5.94 -22.88 -23.53
CA PRO A 79 -4.91 -23.43 -22.65
C PRO A 79 -4.43 -22.38 -21.62
N PRO A 80 -4.05 -22.80 -20.41
CA PRO A 80 -3.49 -21.88 -19.43
C PRO A 80 -2.22 -21.19 -19.97
N GLU A 81 -2.12 -19.88 -19.74
CA GLU A 81 -0.97 -19.07 -20.14
C GLU A 81 -0.40 -18.31 -18.93
N THR A 82 0.92 -18.21 -18.87
CA THR A 82 1.66 -17.47 -17.83
C THR A 82 1.94 -16.03 -18.26
N GLY A 83 2.20 -15.14 -17.31
CA GLY A 83 2.56 -13.75 -17.62
C GLY A 83 1.38 -12.84 -18.02
N LEU A 84 0.14 -13.32 -17.84
CA LEU A 84 -1.06 -12.53 -18.08
C LEU A 84 -1.43 -11.61 -16.91
N ILE A 85 -0.87 -11.86 -15.71
CA ILE A 85 -1.12 -11.05 -14.52
C ILE A 85 -0.18 -9.86 -14.49
N ARG A 86 -0.75 -8.64 -14.51
CA ARG A 86 -0.01 -7.41 -14.28
C ARG A 86 -0.09 -6.99 -12.83
N THR A 87 1.04 -6.72 -12.21
CA THR A 87 1.08 -6.12 -10.86
C THR A 87 0.94 -4.61 -10.96
N VAL A 88 0.15 -4.01 -10.08
CA VAL A 88 0.01 -2.56 -9.95
C VAL A 88 0.11 -2.16 -8.48
N MET A 89 0.69 -0.99 -8.22
CA MET A 89 0.75 -0.43 -6.88
C MET A 89 -0.52 0.39 -6.61
N LEU A 90 -1.26 0.04 -5.55
CA LEU A 90 -2.38 0.84 -5.06
C LEU A 90 -1.88 1.89 -4.07
N CYS A 91 -2.20 3.16 -4.27
CA CYS A 91 -1.78 4.24 -3.37
C CYS A 91 -2.78 5.40 -3.29
N GLY A 92 -2.54 6.33 -2.36
CA GLY A 92 -3.25 7.61 -2.30
C GLY A 92 -2.51 8.71 -3.07
N GLY A 93 -3.15 9.87 -3.21
CA GLY A 93 -2.55 11.04 -3.86
C GLY A 93 -1.24 11.50 -3.23
N ASP A 94 -1.09 11.36 -1.91
CA ASP A 94 0.12 11.71 -1.16
C ASP A 94 1.37 10.93 -1.62
N VAL A 95 1.20 9.66 -1.99
CA VAL A 95 2.28 8.84 -2.53
C VAL A 95 2.60 9.22 -3.97
N LEU A 96 1.57 9.45 -4.79
CA LEU A 96 1.73 9.86 -6.19
C LEU A 96 2.46 11.21 -6.29
N GLU A 97 2.08 12.18 -5.45
CA GLU A 97 2.78 13.46 -5.32
C GLU A 97 4.24 13.28 -4.88
N GLY A 98 4.49 12.27 -4.05
CA GLY A 98 5.82 11.88 -3.62
C GLY A 98 6.77 11.54 -4.76
N PHE A 99 6.29 11.00 -5.89
CA PHE A 99 7.14 10.65 -7.04
C PHE A 99 7.82 11.85 -7.70
N ALA A 100 7.20 13.04 -7.62
CA ALA A 100 7.79 14.26 -8.14
C ALA A 100 8.56 15.07 -7.08
N LYS A 101 8.61 14.58 -5.83
CA LYS A 101 9.19 15.32 -4.71
C LYS A 101 10.71 15.24 -4.74
N VAL A 102 11.35 16.39 -4.54
CA VAL A 102 12.79 16.52 -4.34
C VAL A 102 13.05 16.84 -2.87
N LYS A 103 14.02 16.15 -2.27
CA LYS A 103 14.48 16.34 -0.90
C LYS A 103 15.26 17.66 -0.77
N PRO A 104 15.47 18.17 0.47
CA PRO A 104 16.23 19.41 0.68
C PRO A 104 17.69 19.37 0.19
N ASP A 105 18.27 18.18 0.05
CA ASP A 105 19.62 17.95 -0.48
C ASP A 105 19.69 17.98 -2.02
N GLY A 106 18.54 18.15 -2.69
CA GLY A 106 18.45 18.18 -4.15
C GLY A 106 18.24 16.81 -4.79
N GLU A 107 18.24 15.72 -4.02
CA GLU A 107 17.97 14.38 -4.54
C GLU A 107 16.46 14.13 -4.67
N ALA A 108 16.06 13.40 -5.71
CA ALA A 108 14.69 12.92 -5.81
C ALA A 108 14.34 12.00 -4.63
N LEU A 109 13.09 12.07 -4.15
CA LEU A 109 12.61 11.18 -3.11
C LEU A 109 12.60 9.71 -3.59
N TRP A 110 12.30 9.52 -4.87
CA TRP A 110 12.30 8.25 -5.58
C TRP A 110 13.36 8.30 -6.67
N SER A 111 14.16 7.25 -6.82
CA SER A 111 15.14 7.18 -7.90
C SER A 111 14.44 6.93 -9.24
N ASP A 112 15.08 7.33 -10.33
CA ASP A 112 14.58 7.03 -11.68
C ASP A 112 14.47 5.52 -11.94
N GLU A 113 15.38 4.71 -11.35
CA GLU A 113 15.31 3.25 -11.38
C GLU A 113 14.04 2.73 -10.69
N ASP A 114 13.71 3.26 -9.50
CA ASP A 114 12.50 2.88 -8.79
C ASP A 114 11.24 3.26 -9.58
N LEU A 115 11.24 4.47 -10.17
CA LEU A 115 10.12 4.94 -10.99
C LEU A 115 9.97 4.12 -12.28
N GLU A 116 11.05 3.65 -12.88
CA GLU A 116 10.97 2.76 -14.05
C GLU A 116 10.34 1.41 -13.68
N VAL A 117 10.64 0.86 -12.51
CA VAL A 117 9.98 -0.37 -12.04
C VAL A 117 8.50 -0.10 -11.74
N ILE A 118 8.19 0.98 -11.01
CA ILE A 118 6.82 1.27 -10.54
C ILE A 118 5.91 1.72 -11.68
N LEU A 119 6.35 2.69 -12.47
CA LEU A 119 5.55 3.34 -13.51
C LEU A 119 5.89 2.86 -14.93
N GLY A 120 7.07 2.30 -15.18
CA GLY A 120 7.45 1.77 -16.50
C GLY A 120 7.02 0.33 -16.70
N GLN A 121 7.45 -0.57 -15.81
CA GLN A 121 7.21 -2.01 -15.92
C GLN A 121 5.85 -2.43 -15.37
N ASN A 122 5.40 -1.76 -14.30
CA ASN A 122 4.15 -2.06 -13.61
C ASN A 122 3.11 -0.97 -13.93
N GLY A 123 2.49 -0.41 -12.90
CA GLY A 123 1.57 0.70 -12.97
C GLY A 123 1.11 1.08 -11.58
N VAL A 124 0.40 2.20 -11.50
CA VAL A 124 -0.15 2.72 -10.25
C VAL A 124 -1.65 2.92 -10.41
N VAL A 125 -2.40 2.47 -9.42
CA VAL A 125 -3.79 2.85 -9.23
C VAL A 125 -3.82 3.81 -8.06
N CYS A 126 -4.14 5.08 -8.32
CA CYS A 126 -4.18 6.12 -7.30
C CYS A 126 -5.64 6.39 -6.91
N ILE A 127 -5.95 6.29 -5.61
CA ILE A 127 -7.24 6.65 -5.05
C ILE A 127 -7.18 8.11 -4.60
N GLU A 128 -7.98 8.95 -5.24
CA GLU A 128 -8.08 10.36 -4.90
C GLU A 128 -8.79 10.52 -3.54
N ARG A 129 -8.18 11.32 -2.66
CA ARG A 129 -8.77 11.77 -1.39
C ARG A 129 -8.74 13.30 -1.44
N ASP A 130 -9.86 13.94 -1.11
CA ASP A 130 -9.96 15.39 -0.89
C ASP A 130 -10.01 16.31 -2.14
N GLY A 131 -10.33 15.77 -3.32
CA GLY A 131 -10.69 16.59 -4.49
C GLY A 131 -9.53 17.38 -5.10
N ALA A 132 -8.28 17.04 -4.76
CA ALA A 132 -7.10 17.57 -5.42
C ALA A 132 -7.07 17.09 -6.88
N ASP A 133 -6.85 18.00 -7.82
CA ASP A 133 -6.76 17.66 -9.25
C ASP A 133 -5.44 16.94 -9.57
N LEU A 134 -5.43 15.64 -9.24
CA LEU A 134 -4.28 14.76 -9.48
C LEU A 134 -4.02 14.55 -10.97
N ASP A 135 -5.02 14.74 -11.84
CA ASP A 135 -4.80 14.68 -13.29
C ASP A 135 -3.94 15.87 -13.75
N ALA A 136 -4.28 17.09 -13.32
CA ALA A 136 -3.45 18.27 -13.57
C ALA A 136 -2.05 18.14 -12.94
N PHE A 137 -1.94 17.48 -11.79
CA PHE A 137 -0.66 17.18 -11.17
C PHE A 137 0.21 16.27 -12.05
N VAL A 138 -0.35 15.16 -12.57
CA VAL A 138 0.38 14.24 -13.46
C VAL A 138 0.84 14.95 -14.73
N GLU A 139 -0.02 15.75 -15.35
CA GLU A 139 0.31 16.49 -16.58
C GLU A 139 1.39 17.58 -16.38
N SER A 140 1.46 18.18 -15.19
CA SER A 140 2.44 19.23 -14.90
C SER A 140 3.85 18.70 -14.59
N HIS A 141 4.01 17.40 -14.32
CA HIS A 141 5.30 16.81 -13.95
C HIS A 141 5.85 15.90 -15.06
N PRO A 142 7.00 16.22 -15.69
CA PRO A 142 7.51 15.48 -16.84
C PRO A 142 7.66 13.97 -16.63
N VAL A 143 8.16 13.56 -15.46
CA VAL A 143 8.37 12.15 -15.10
C VAL A 143 7.06 11.36 -15.02
N LEU A 144 5.98 12.00 -14.54
CA LEU A 144 4.66 11.38 -14.44
C LEU A 144 3.93 11.41 -15.77
N ARG A 145 3.95 12.56 -16.45
CA ARG A 145 3.33 12.72 -17.77
C ARG A 145 3.85 11.71 -18.79
N GLN A 146 5.16 11.43 -18.78
CA GLN A 146 5.75 10.43 -19.68
C GLN A 146 5.22 9.01 -19.44
N ARG A 147 4.66 8.74 -18.26
CA ARG A 147 4.12 7.44 -17.83
C ARG A 147 2.64 7.49 -17.49
N ALA A 148 1.92 8.52 -17.97
CA ALA A 148 0.52 8.74 -17.61
C ALA A 148 -0.39 7.55 -17.97
N GLU A 149 -0.08 6.81 -19.03
CA GLU A 149 -0.81 5.60 -19.43
C GLU A 149 -0.73 4.44 -18.42
N HIS A 150 0.25 4.48 -17.51
CA HIS A 150 0.42 3.51 -16.43
C HIS A 150 -0.11 4.03 -15.08
N ILE A 151 -0.72 5.22 -15.05
CA ILE A 151 -1.34 5.81 -13.87
C ILE A 151 -2.85 5.81 -14.07
N THR A 152 -3.56 5.02 -13.28
CA THR A 152 -5.02 4.98 -13.27
C THR A 152 -5.55 5.73 -12.07
N MET A 153 -6.33 6.79 -12.30
CA MET A 153 -6.97 7.56 -11.25
C MET A 153 -8.34 6.97 -10.90
N VAL A 154 -8.60 6.75 -9.61
CA VAL A 154 -9.87 6.24 -9.08
C VAL A 154 -10.47 7.28 -8.14
N ARG A 155 -11.69 7.71 -8.46
CA ARG A 155 -12.45 8.72 -7.71
C ARG A 155 -13.64 8.08 -7.02
N PRO A 156 -13.49 7.63 -5.76
CA PRO A 156 -14.58 6.99 -5.05
C PRO A 156 -15.70 7.99 -4.77
N ARG A 157 -16.96 7.56 -4.88
CA ARG A 157 -18.12 8.41 -4.54
C ARG A 157 -18.26 8.66 -3.04
N VAL A 158 -17.72 7.76 -2.22
CA VAL A 158 -17.75 7.82 -0.77
C VAL A 158 -16.32 7.82 -0.25
N HIS A 159 -15.99 8.80 0.57
CA HIS A 159 -14.66 8.97 1.14
C HIS A 159 -14.68 8.57 2.61
N THR A 160 -13.75 7.71 3.03
CA THR A 160 -13.50 7.43 4.44
C THR A 160 -12.31 8.25 4.91
N GLY A 161 -12.56 9.28 5.73
CA GLY A 161 -11.55 10.16 6.33
C GLY A 161 -10.77 9.53 7.50
N ILE A 162 -10.73 8.20 7.58
CA ILE A 162 -10.09 7.48 8.67
C ILE A 162 -8.59 7.33 8.36
N SER A 163 -7.75 7.79 9.27
CA SER A 163 -6.30 7.62 9.19
C SER A 163 -5.79 6.86 10.41
N SER A 164 -4.66 6.15 10.25
CA SER A 164 -4.04 5.44 11.38
C SER A 164 -3.63 6.38 12.52
N THR A 165 -3.36 7.66 12.22
CA THR A 165 -3.06 8.67 13.25
C THR A 165 -4.28 8.95 14.11
N VAL A 166 -5.45 9.15 13.50
CA VAL A 166 -6.72 9.36 14.23
C VAL A 166 -7.06 8.13 15.09
N VAL A 167 -6.91 6.92 14.54
CA VAL A 167 -7.14 5.68 15.30
C VAL A 167 -6.22 5.58 16.52
N ARG A 168 -4.93 5.89 16.37
CA ARG A 168 -4.00 5.88 17.52
C ARG A 168 -4.33 6.95 18.56
N GLN A 169 -4.80 8.13 18.15
CA GLN A 169 -5.24 9.19 19.07
C GLN A 169 -6.44 8.74 19.92
N HIS A 170 -7.45 8.11 19.31
CA HIS A 170 -8.57 7.53 20.06
C HIS A 170 -8.09 6.46 21.07
N LEU A 171 -7.19 5.56 20.65
CA LEU A 171 -6.60 4.57 21.55
C LEU A 171 -5.85 5.22 22.73
N ALA A 172 -5.05 6.27 22.47
CA ALA A 172 -4.31 6.99 23.49
C ALA A 172 -5.24 7.74 24.48
N ALA A 173 -6.40 8.20 24.01
CA ALA A 173 -7.43 8.85 24.83
C ALA A 173 -8.32 7.84 25.59
N GLY A 174 -8.16 6.53 25.39
CA GLY A 174 -9.05 5.51 25.95
C GLY A 174 -10.44 5.49 25.31
N GLU A 175 -10.58 6.09 24.13
CA GLU A 175 -11.82 6.17 23.38
C GLU A 175 -12.03 4.93 22.51
N SER A 176 -13.29 4.68 22.15
CA SER A 176 -13.63 3.53 21.30
C SER A 176 -13.18 3.74 19.86
N ILE A 177 -12.52 2.75 19.28
CA ILE A 177 -12.22 2.67 17.84
C ILE A 177 -13.19 1.75 17.08
N ARG A 178 -14.31 1.36 17.70
CA ARG A 178 -15.32 0.52 17.06
C ARG A 178 -15.88 1.25 15.83
N TYR A 179 -16.00 0.54 14.72
CA TYR A 179 -16.40 1.06 13.40
C TYR A 179 -15.39 1.98 12.71
N LEU A 180 -14.24 2.26 13.33
CA LEU A 180 -13.09 2.90 12.65
C LEU A 180 -12.15 1.88 12.02
N VAL A 181 -12.16 0.65 12.51
CA VAL A 181 -11.37 -0.49 12.03
C VAL A 181 -12.25 -1.74 11.97
N PRO A 182 -11.85 -2.79 11.21
CA PRO A 182 -12.50 -4.09 11.27
C PRO A 182 -12.54 -4.66 12.69
N GLU A 183 -13.58 -5.43 13.00
CA GLU A 183 -13.78 -5.96 14.36
C GLU A 183 -12.67 -6.95 14.77
N GLY A 184 -12.13 -7.74 13.83
CA GLY A 184 -10.97 -8.60 14.06
C GLY A 184 -9.74 -7.80 14.50
N VAL A 185 -9.46 -6.67 13.83
CA VAL A 185 -8.36 -5.76 14.19
C VAL A 185 -8.56 -5.18 15.58
N ARG A 186 -9.78 -4.72 15.90
CA ARG A 186 -10.11 -4.18 17.22
C ARG A 186 -9.88 -5.23 18.32
N SER A 187 -10.29 -6.47 18.07
CA SER A 187 -10.11 -7.59 18.99
C SER A 187 -8.62 -7.89 19.21
N TYR A 188 -7.85 -7.97 18.13
CA TYR A 188 -6.39 -8.16 18.17
C TYR A 188 -5.68 -7.07 18.99
N ILE A 189 -6.02 -5.80 18.77
CA ILE A 189 -5.45 -4.67 19.53
C ILE A 189 -5.69 -4.81 21.04
N ASN A 190 -6.87 -5.28 21.43
CA ASN A 190 -7.22 -5.45 22.84
C ASN A 190 -6.52 -6.66 23.47
N GLU A 191 -6.52 -7.79 22.78
CA GLU A 191 -5.88 -9.03 23.24
C GLU A 191 -4.38 -8.83 23.49
N HIS A 192 -3.71 -8.16 22.56
CA HIS A 192 -2.27 -7.88 22.65
C HIS A 192 -1.95 -6.57 23.39
N ARG A 193 -2.95 -5.88 23.95
CA ARG A 193 -2.81 -4.61 24.70
C ARG A 193 -2.00 -3.54 23.95
N LEU A 194 -2.17 -3.45 22.63
CA LEU A 194 -1.36 -2.56 21.78
C LEU A 194 -1.57 -1.06 22.09
N HIS A 195 -2.71 -0.71 22.69
CA HIS A 195 -2.99 0.64 23.20
C HIS A 195 -2.03 1.07 24.33
N GLU A 196 -1.28 0.13 24.93
CA GLU A 196 -0.26 0.41 25.94
C GLU A 196 1.13 0.66 25.37
N LEU A 197 1.31 0.43 24.06
CA LEU A 197 2.59 0.63 23.41
C LEU A 197 3.09 2.07 23.59
N PRO A 198 4.34 2.28 24.07
CA PRO A 198 4.86 3.62 24.36
C PRO A 198 4.85 4.56 23.16
N ASN A 199 5.02 4.01 21.95
CA ASN A 199 5.03 4.77 20.70
C ASN A 199 3.64 5.12 20.16
N TRP A 200 2.56 4.59 20.75
CA TRP A 200 1.18 4.96 20.41
C TRP A 200 0.59 5.99 21.39
N ARG A 201 1.22 6.19 22.54
CA ARG A 201 0.83 7.17 23.57
C ARG A 201 1.46 8.57 23.38
N ARG A 202 2.21 8.79 22.31
CA ARG A 202 2.89 10.06 22.02
C ARG A 202 2.04 10.98 21.17
#